data_AF-A0A257J0P0-F1
#
_entry.id   AF-A0A257J0P0-F1
#
_cell.length_a   1.000
_cell.length_b   1.000
_cell.length_c   1.000
_cell.angle_alpha   90.00
_cell.angle_beta   90.00
_cell.angle_gamma   90.00
#
_symmetry.space_group_name_H-M   'P 1'
#
loop_
_entity.id
_entity.type
_entity.pdbx_description
1 polymer ?
#
loop_
_entity_poly.entity_id
_entity_poly.type
_entity_poly.pdbx_seq_one_letter_code
_entity_poly.pdbx_strand_id
1 'polypeptide(L)'
;MKKLLLLSFLFIGNIVIAQDLYNSCSAAFLNDQMIVEEYSATAKAKISKETTGWISAGAVSLGDVRKGEKAFEITEKLAFGVAIKDASTGTIMLFSPKEYKKIEAEKVLAKCRKGDSIIIMTIDNKFALPHNEILVY
;
A
#
# COMPACT_ATOMS: atom_id res chain seq x y z
N MET A 1 2.14 34.90 59.01
CA MET A 1 1.90 35.49 57.68
C MET A 1 2.66 34.65 56.65
N LYS A 2 1.96 34.19 55.59
CA LYS A 2 2.44 33.70 54.26
C LYS A 2 3.44 32.52 54.29
N LYS A 3 3.01 31.26 54.18
CA LYS A 3 2.81 30.51 52.91
C LYS A 3 3.67 31.02 51.75
N LEU A 4 4.65 30.23 51.29
CA LEU A 4 4.79 29.91 49.87
C LEU A 4 5.58 28.62 49.63
N LEU A 5 4.87 27.66 49.04
CA LEU A 5 5.32 26.42 48.43
C LEU A 5 6.33 26.71 47.30
N LEU A 6 7.35 25.88 47.11
CA LEU A 6 7.92 25.67 45.77
C LEU A 6 8.23 24.18 45.55
N LEU A 7 7.27 23.49 44.94
CA LEU A 7 7.38 22.15 44.41
C LEU A 7 8.06 22.27 43.04
N SER A 8 9.33 21.86 42.90
CA SER A 8 10.00 21.87 41.59
C SER A 8 9.59 20.65 40.77
N PHE A 9 8.93 20.92 39.65
CA PHE A 9 8.41 20.00 38.66
C PHE A 9 9.48 19.05 38.07
N LEU A 10 9.21 17.74 38.12
CA LEU A 10 9.79 16.73 37.24
C LEU A 10 9.02 16.73 35.92
N PHE A 11 9.60 17.30 34.86
CA PHE A 11 9.11 17.14 33.49
C PHE A 11 10.29 16.73 32.59
N ILE A 12 10.61 15.43 32.60
CA ILE A 12 11.36 14.83 31.49
C ILE A 12 10.29 14.32 30.54
N GLY A 13 9.85 15.20 29.65
CA GLY A 13 8.96 14.83 28.56
C GLY A 13 9.69 13.89 27.62
N ASN A 14 9.15 12.68 27.44
CA ASN A 14 9.54 11.83 26.34
C ASN A 14 9.16 12.54 25.04
N ILE A 15 10.14 13.02 24.28
CA ILE A 15 9.92 13.43 22.89
C ILE A 15 9.68 12.14 22.12
N VAL A 16 8.41 11.73 22.02
CA VAL A 16 7.98 10.73 21.06
C VAL A 16 8.08 11.40 19.70
N ILE A 17 9.17 11.13 18.99
CA ILE A 17 9.24 11.41 17.55
C ILE A 17 8.25 10.45 16.92
N ALA A 18 7.03 10.94 16.66
CA ALA A 18 6.06 10.21 15.85
C ALA A 18 6.74 9.90 14.51
N GLN A 19 6.67 8.64 14.07
CA GLN A 19 7.15 8.24 12.75
C GLN A 19 6.52 9.18 11.73
N ASP A 20 7.33 9.74 10.82
CA ASP A 20 6.83 10.62 9.76
C ASP A 20 5.61 9.95 9.11
N LEU A 21 4.46 10.62 9.20
CA LEU A 21 3.25 10.15 8.52
C LEU A 21 3.58 10.05 7.04
N TYR A 22 3.34 8.90 6.43
CA TYR A 22 3.49 8.71 4.99
C TYR A 22 2.78 9.86 4.25
N ASN A 23 3.57 10.74 3.63
CA ASN A 23 3.08 12.01 3.09
C ASN A 23 2.36 11.86 1.74
N SER A 24 2.27 10.64 1.21
CA SER A 24 1.70 10.39 -0.12
C SER A 24 0.96 9.06 -0.17
N CYS A 25 -0.35 9.13 -0.38
CA CYS A 25 -1.20 7.98 -0.65
C CYS A 25 -0.75 7.30 -1.96
N SER A 26 -0.62 5.98 -1.94
CA SER A 26 -0.37 5.19 -3.14
C SER A 26 -1.31 4.00 -3.24
N ALA A 27 -1.50 3.49 -4.45
CA ALA A 27 -2.38 2.37 -4.74
C ALA A 27 -1.76 1.42 -5.77
N ALA A 28 -2.27 0.19 -5.79
CA ALA A 28 -1.97 -0.80 -6.82
C ALA A 28 -3.05 -0.75 -7.91
N PHE A 29 -2.61 -0.92 -9.15
CA PHE A 29 -3.45 -0.79 -10.34
C PHE A 29 -3.34 -2.00 -11.24
N LEU A 30 -4.45 -2.39 -11.84
CA LEU A 30 -4.55 -3.30 -12.96
C LEU A 30 -5.02 -2.49 -14.17
N ASN A 31 -4.21 -2.43 -15.23
CA ASN A 31 -4.53 -1.66 -16.44
C ASN A 31 -4.94 -0.20 -16.11
N ASP A 32 -4.20 0.42 -15.19
CA ASP A 32 -4.40 1.79 -14.71
C ASP A 32 -5.74 2.03 -13.95
N GLN A 33 -6.50 0.97 -13.65
CA GLN A 33 -7.62 0.98 -12.71
C GLN A 33 -7.18 0.48 -11.34
N MET A 34 -7.64 1.11 -10.27
CA MET A 34 -7.28 0.71 -8.91
C MET A 34 -7.82 -0.70 -8.62
N ILE A 35 -6.98 -1.58 -8.06
CA ILE A 35 -7.36 -2.99 -7.80
C ILE A 35 -8.32 -3.11 -6.61
N VAL A 36 -8.26 -2.16 -5.68
CA VAL A 36 -9.17 -2.15 -4.53
C VAL A 36 -10.55 -1.66 -4.97
N GLU A 37 -11.60 -2.35 -4.54
CA GLU A 37 -12.99 -2.02 -4.90
C GLU A 37 -13.47 -0.71 -4.23
N GLU A 38 -12.90 -0.37 -3.06
CA GLU A 38 -13.20 0.85 -2.31
C GLU A 38 -11.94 1.29 -1.54
N TYR A 39 -11.72 2.60 -1.38
CA TYR A 39 -10.60 3.08 -0.56
C TYR A 39 -11.02 3.18 0.91
N SER A 40 -10.94 2.07 1.64
CA SER A 40 -11.26 1.98 3.07
C SER A 40 -10.26 1.09 3.81
N ALA A 41 -10.07 1.26 5.11
CA ALA A 41 -9.09 0.49 5.89
C ALA A 41 -9.33 -1.04 5.86
N THR A 42 -10.52 -1.49 5.48
CA THR A 42 -10.92 -2.90 5.42
C THR A 42 -11.13 -3.42 4.00
N ALA A 43 -10.96 -2.57 2.99
CA ALA A 43 -11.22 -2.94 1.62
C ALA A 43 -10.25 -4.00 1.14
N LYS A 44 -10.79 -4.95 0.38
CA LYS A 44 -10.05 -6.11 -0.14
C LYS A 44 -9.62 -5.82 -1.57
N ALA A 45 -8.33 -5.98 -1.85
CA ALA A 45 -7.83 -6.04 -3.21
C ALA A 45 -7.87 -7.49 -3.69
N LYS A 46 -8.46 -7.74 -4.86
CA LYS A 46 -8.60 -9.08 -5.43
C LYS A 46 -8.35 -9.06 -6.92
N ILE A 47 -7.80 -10.16 -7.43
CA ILE A 47 -7.57 -10.37 -8.86
C ILE A 47 -7.88 -11.82 -9.24
N SER A 48 -8.56 -12.04 -10.36
CA SER A 48 -8.84 -13.41 -10.81
C SER A 48 -7.55 -14.04 -11.34
N LYS A 49 -7.40 -15.35 -11.12
CA LYS A 49 -6.25 -16.16 -11.58
C LYS A 49 -6.03 -16.14 -13.10
N GLU A 50 -7.07 -15.78 -13.85
CA GLU A 50 -7.17 -15.71 -15.30
C GLU A 50 -6.99 -14.29 -15.84
N THR A 51 -6.81 -13.30 -14.96
CA THR A 51 -6.62 -11.90 -15.34
C THR A 51 -5.38 -11.72 -16.20
N THR A 52 -5.49 -10.85 -17.21
CA THR A 52 -4.39 -10.43 -18.09
C THR A 52 -4.19 -8.92 -18.03
N GLY A 53 -3.04 -8.47 -18.52
CA GLY A 53 -2.70 -7.06 -18.59
C GLY A 53 -1.62 -6.73 -17.58
N TRP A 54 -1.69 -5.56 -16.95
CA TRP A 54 -0.54 -5.01 -16.26
C TRP A 54 -0.83 -4.55 -14.85
N ILE A 55 -0.06 -5.08 -13.90
CA ILE A 55 0.01 -4.62 -12.52
C ILE A 55 1.03 -3.48 -12.43
N SER A 56 0.66 -2.41 -11.73
CA SER A 56 1.55 -1.30 -11.41
C SER A 56 1.22 -0.69 -10.04
N ALA A 57 2.10 0.16 -9.52
CA ALA A 57 1.86 0.95 -8.31
C ALA A 57 2.08 2.44 -8.63
N GLY A 58 1.30 3.30 -7.98
CA GLY A 58 1.29 4.73 -8.26
C GLY A 58 0.87 5.56 -7.06
N ALA A 59 1.49 6.74 -6.88
CA ALA A 59 0.98 7.76 -5.98
C ALA A 59 -0.32 8.34 -6.54
N VAL A 60 -1.28 8.63 -5.65
CA VAL A 60 -2.61 9.10 -6.02
C VAL A 60 -2.97 10.41 -5.35
N SER A 61 -3.61 11.28 -6.11
CA SER A 61 -4.40 12.38 -5.59
C SER A 61 -5.88 12.02 -5.74
N LEU A 62 -6.65 12.18 -4.67
CA LEU A 62 -8.10 11.98 -4.69
C LEU A 62 -8.77 13.27 -5.14
N GLY A 63 -9.69 13.18 -6.09
CA GLY A 63 -10.47 14.34 -6.55
C GLY A 63 -11.79 14.48 -5.80
N ASP A 64 -12.37 15.68 -5.81
CA ASP A 64 -13.68 15.96 -5.26
C ASP A 64 -14.78 15.62 -6.29
N VAL A 65 -15.25 14.37 -6.26
CA VAL A 65 -16.30 13.88 -7.16
C VAL A 65 -17.59 14.71 -7.06
N ARG A 66 -17.86 15.36 -5.91
CA ARG A 66 -19.03 16.25 -5.75
C ARG A 66 -18.93 17.52 -6.59
N LYS A 67 -17.72 17.89 -7.02
CA LYS A 67 -17.44 19.01 -7.92
C LYS A 67 -17.24 18.58 -9.38
N GLY A 68 -17.50 17.31 -9.71
CA GLY A 68 -17.32 16.77 -11.05
C GLY A 68 -15.87 16.44 -11.41
N GLU A 69 -14.97 16.38 -10.42
CA GLU A 69 -13.58 15.96 -10.63
C GLU A 69 -13.48 14.44 -10.83
N LYS A 70 -12.39 13.99 -11.46
CA LYS A 70 -12.07 12.56 -11.52
C LYS A 70 -11.88 12.02 -10.09
N ALA A 71 -12.38 10.82 -9.82
CA ALA A 71 -12.28 10.20 -8.50
C ALA A 71 -10.83 10.12 -7.98
N PHE A 72 -9.87 9.88 -8.87
CA PHE A 72 -8.46 9.96 -8.58
C PHE A 72 -7.63 10.30 -9.82
N GLU A 73 -6.40 10.75 -9.58
CA GLU A 73 -5.35 10.91 -10.58
C GLU A 73 -4.06 10.23 -10.08
N ILE A 74 -3.37 9.53 -10.99
CA ILE A 74 -2.05 8.97 -10.71
C ILE A 74 -1.01 10.06 -10.91
N THR A 75 -0.45 10.58 -9.82
CA THR A 75 0.50 11.70 -9.84
C THR A 75 1.93 11.24 -10.13
N GLU A 76 2.28 10.02 -9.71
CA GLU A 76 3.61 9.44 -9.90
C GLU A 76 3.52 7.92 -10.07
N LYS A 77 4.32 7.35 -10.99
CA LYS A 77 4.49 5.89 -11.12
C LYS A 77 5.61 5.41 -10.20
N LEU A 78 5.32 4.42 -9.37
CA LEU A 78 6.26 3.92 -8.37
C LEU A 78 7.04 2.71 -8.87
N ALA A 79 8.30 2.62 -8.47
CA ALA A 79 9.03 1.36 -8.50
C ALA A 79 8.57 0.47 -7.32
N PHE A 80 8.37 -0.82 -7.57
CA PHE A 80 7.91 -1.77 -6.58
C PHE A 80 8.54 -3.16 -6.75
N GLY A 81 8.65 -3.89 -5.65
CA GLY A 81 8.94 -5.31 -5.61
C GLY A 81 7.67 -6.15 -5.59
N VAL A 82 7.79 -7.43 -5.95
CA VAL A 82 6.67 -8.39 -5.94
C VAL A 82 7.06 -9.61 -5.12
N ALA A 83 6.17 -10.04 -4.24
CA ALA A 83 6.25 -11.33 -3.55
C ALA A 83 4.90 -12.08 -3.64
N ILE A 84 4.93 -13.36 -3.34
CA ILE A 84 3.75 -14.23 -3.29
C ILE A 84 3.65 -14.78 -1.88
N LYS A 85 2.51 -14.58 -1.25
CA LYS A 85 2.15 -15.16 0.04
C LYS A 85 1.30 -16.40 -0.20
N ASP A 86 1.81 -17.54 0.21
CA ASP A 86 1.14 -18.82 0.07
C ASP A 86 -0.10 -18.91 0.97
N ALA A 87 -1.24 -19.31 0.40
CA ALA A 87 -2.52 -19.38 1.12
C ALA A 87 -2.50 -20.36 2.30
N SER A 88 -1.80 -21.48 2.12
CA SER A 88 -1.85 -22.62 3.04
C SER A 88 -0.90 -22.48 4.22
N THR A 89 0.25 -21.86 4.00
CA THR A 89 1.34 -21.76 4.99
C THR A 89 1.56 -20.32 5.47
N GLY A 90 1.04 -19.32 4.75
CA GLY A 90 1.35 -17.92 4.99
C GLY A 90 2.77 -17.51 4.61
N THR A 91 3.55 -18.42 4.02
CA THR A 91 4.94 -18.17 3.63
C THR A 91 5.00 -17.10 2.54
N ILE A 92 5.79 -16.04 2.77
CA ILE A 92 6.05 -15.00 1.79
C ILE A 92 7.32 -15.36 1.01
N MET A 93 7.17 -15.54 -0.29
CA MET A 93 8.24 -15.88 -1.22
C MET A 93 8.48 -14.72 -2.17
N LEU A 94 9.73 -14.32 -2.31
CA LEU A 94 10.11 -13.32 -3.31
C LEU A 94 9.79 -13.84 -4.71
N PHE A 95 9.00 -13.09 -5.50
CA PHE A 95 8.69 -13.49 -6.88
C PHE A 95 9.93 -13.39 -7.79
N SER A 96 10.70 -12.33 -7.57
CA SER A 96 11.91 -11.95 -8.31
C SER A 96 12.66 -10.85 -7.52
N PRO A 97 14.01 -10.79 -7.57
CA PRO A 97 14.78 -9.71 -6.96
C PRO A 97 14.74 -8.39 -7.75
N LYS A 98 14.02 -8.34 -8.89
CA LYS A 98 13.92 -7.14 -9.72
C LYS A 98 12.89 -6.16 -9.17
N GLU A 99 13.17 -4.88 -9.38
CA GLU A 99 12.19 -3.80 -9.22
C GLU A 99 11.41 -3.62 -10.53
N TYR A 100 10.14 -3.29 -10.40
CA TYR A 100 9.22 -3.10 -11.52
C TYR A 100 8.55 -1.72 -11.42
N LYS A 101 8.31 -1.08 -12.56
CA LYS A 101 7.31 0.01 -12.66
C LYS A 101 5.97 -0.48 -13.19
N LYS A 102 5.98 -1.61 -13.89
CA LYS A 102 4.82 -2.29 -14.47
C LYS A 102 5.22 -3.75 -14.72
N ILE A 103 4.33 -4.70 -14.46
CA ILE A 103 4.56 -6.13 -14.68
C ILE A 103 3.30 -6.78 -15.25
N GLU A 104 3.46 -7.71 -16.18
CA GLU A 104 2.33 -8.49 -16.70
C GLU A 104 1.69 -9.32 -15.58
N ALA A 105 0.38 -9.20 -15.42
CA ALA A 105 -0.39 -9.90 -14.40
C ALA A 105 -0.23 -11.42 -14.58
N GLU A 106 -0.35 -11.90 -15.81
CA GLU A 106 -0.23 -13.31 -16.17
C GLU A 106 1.13 -13.92 -15.76
N LYS A 107 2.22 -13.15 -15.80
CA LYS A 107 3.55 -13.63 -15.38
C LYS A 107 3.62 -13.90 -13.88
N VAL A 108 2.99 -13.04 -13.07
CA VAL A 108 2.92 -13.22 -11.61
C VAL A 108 1.94 -14.32 -11.27
N LEU A 109 0.75 -14.26 -11.88
CA LEU A 109 -0.34 -15.20 -11.67
C LEU A 109 0.04 -16.62 -12.09
N ALA A 110 0.91 -16.83 -13.08
CA ALA A 110 1.40 -18.15 -13.45
C ALA A 110 2.10 -18.89 -12.30
N LYS A 111 2.62 -18.16 -11.30
CA LYS A 111 3.24 -18.73 -10.09
C LYS A 111 2.30 -18.80 -8.87
N CYS A 112 1.07 -18.31 -9.00
CA CYS A 112 0.10 -18.27 -7.90
C CYS A 112 -0.93 -19.41 -8.05
N ARG A 113 -1.50 -19.84 -6.93
CA ARG A 113 -2.71 -20.65 -6.84
C ARG A 113 -3.87 -19.78 -6.37
N LYS A 114 -5.11 -20.22 -6.61
CA LYS A 114 -6.27 -19.57 -5.99
C LYS A 114 -6.14 -19.62 -4.47
N GLY A 115 -6.37 -18.50 -3.80
CA GLY A 115 -6.15 -18.29 -2.38
C GLY A 115 -4.80 -17.66 -2.03
N ASP A 116 -3.78 -17.76 -2.89
CA ASP A 116 -2.51 -17.07 -2.65
C ASP A 116 -2.72 -15.56 -2.73
N SER A 117 -1.78 -14.79 -2.20
CA SER A 117 -1.80 -13.33 -2.34
C SER A 117 -0.54 -12.81 -3.00
N ILE A 118 -0.71 -11.85 -3.90
CA ILE A 118 0.39 -11.07 -4.46
C ILE A 118 0.65 -9.91 -3.50
N ILE A 119 1.89 -9.78 -3.03
CA ILE A 119 2.33 -8.68 -2.18
C ILE A 119 3.11 -7.68 -3.03
N ILE A 120 2.63 -6.44 -3.10
CA ILE A 120 3.30 -5.32 -3.76
C ILE A 120 4.08 -4.52 -2.71
N MET A 121 5.39 -4.37 -2.89
CA MET A 121 6.23 -3.69 -1.89
C MET A 121 6.80 -2.42 -2.50
N THR A 122 6.60 -1.28 -1.85
CA THR A 122 7.26 -0.03 -2.26
C THR A 122 8.77 -0.15 -2.01
N ILE A 123 9.57 0.40 -2.91
CA ILE A 123 11.03 0.48 -2.74
C ILE A 123 11.40 1.72 -1.91
N ASP A 124 10.66 2.80 -2.10
CA ASP A 124 10.84 4.08 -1.42
C ASP A 124 9.91 4.15 -0.19
N ASN A 125 10.47 4.50 0.97
CA ASN A 125 9.76 4.58 2.24
C ASN A 125 8.87 5.83 2.36
N LYS A 126 8.95 6.78 1.40
CA LYS A 126 8.05 7.94 1.38
C LYS A 126 6.59 7.60 1.02
N PHE A 127 6.36 6.42 0.45
CA PHE A 127 5.03 5.96 0.04
C PHE A 127 4.51 4.83 0.91
N ALA A 128 3.31 5.01 1.45
CA ALA A 128 2.52 3.91 1.99
C ALA A 128 1.63 3.33 0.90
N LEU A 129 1.57 2.00 0.83
CA LEU A 129 0.66 1.25 -0.02
C LEU A 129 -0.28 0.41 0.88
N PRO A 130 -1.38 0.97 1.39
CA PRO A 130 -2.23 0.30 2.38
C PRO A 130 -2.85 -1.02 1.88
N HIS A 131 -3.18 -1.10 0.59
CA HIS A 131 -3.75 -2.28 -0.06
C HIS A 131 -2.70 -3.03 -0.87
N ASN A 132 -1.57 -3.35 -0.23
CA ASN A 132 -0.45 -4.02 -0.86
C ASN A 132 -0.64 -5.53 -1.05
N GLU A 133 -1.52 -6.17 -0.28
CA GLU A 133 -1.85 -7.59 -0.40
C GLU A 133 -3.09 -7.78 -1.29
N ILE A 134 -2.89 -8.43 -2.44
CA ILE A 134 -3.91 -8.68 -3.46
C ILE A 134 -4.22 -10.17 -3.49
N LEU A 135 -5.43 -10.56 -3.11
CA LEU A 135 -5.87 -11.95 -3.11
C LEU A 135 -6.10 -12.45 -4.54
N VAL A 136 -5.55 -13.62 -4.86
CA VAL A 136 -5.81 -14.34 -6.11
C VAL A 136 -7.03 -15.26 -5.94
N TYR A 137 -8.05 -15.13 -6.79
CA TYR A 137 -9.29 -15.94 -6.72
C TYR A 137 -9.62 -16.68 -8.02
#